data_AF-A0A9D5TJH2-F1
#
_entry.id   AF-A0A9D5TJH2-F1
#
_cell.length_a   1.000
_cell.length_b   1.000
_cell.length_c   1.000
_cell.angle_alpha   90.00
_cell.angle_beta   90.00
_cell.angle_gamma   90.00
#
_symmetry.space_group_name_H-M   'P 1'
#
loop_
_entity.id
_entity.type
_entity.pdbx_description
1 polymer ?
#
loop_
_entity_poly.entity_id
_entity_poly.type
_entity_poly.pdbx_seq_one_letter_code
_entity_poly.pdbx_strand_id
1 'polypeptide(L)'
;MPMCRQEFLAQLRKGLSGLPQDDIEERLTFYSEMIEDQMEEGRSEEEAVSAIGSVEEIVAQVVAETPLMKIAKERTKPKQRLRGGEIVLLVLGSPVWLSLGIAAFAVMLSLYLSLWAVIISLWSVFVSLAACSVGTVLAGIVFAAGGSGASGLAMLAAGIVCAGLAIFMFYGCKAATNGTLLLTKKPATWIKTRFIGKEVA
;
A
#
# COMPACT_ATOMS: atom_id res chain seq x y z
N MET A 1 23.10 52.00 -7.16
CA MET A 1 22.05 52.55 -8.05
C MET A 1 20.86 52.86 -7.18
N PRO A 2 20.19 54.00 -7.37
CA PRO A 2 18.95 54.27 -6.65
C PRO A 2 17.92 53.19 -7.00
N MET A 3 17.24 52.65 -5.99
CA MET A 3 16.19 51.65 -6.16
C MET A 3 14.83 52.36 -6.19
N CYS A 4 13.93 51.92 -7.06
CA CYS A 4 12.54 52.38 -7.06
C CYS A 4 11.73 51.66 -5.96
N ARG A 5 10.62 52.23 -5.50
CA ARG A 5 9.71 51.69 -4.47
C ARG A 5 9.31 50.25 -4.76
N GLN A 6 8.94 49.97 -6.01
CA GLN A 6 8.55 48.62 -6.43
C GLN A 6 9.69 47.61 -6.28
N GLU A 7 10.91 48.03 -6.61
CA GLU A 7 12.10 47.20 -6.51
C GLU A 7 12.48 46.96 -5.04
N PHE A 8 12.40 48.00 -4.21
CA PHE A 8 12.61 47.91 -2.76
C PHE A 8 11.63 46.93 -2.10
N LEU A 9 10.31 47.07 -2.34
CA LEU A 9 9.30 46.19 -1.77
C LEU A 9 9.44 44.74 -2.29
N ALA A 10 9.83 44.55 -3.56
CA ALA A 10 10.09 43.23 -4.12
C ALA A 10 11.29 42.54 -3.43
N GLN A 11 12.38 43.28 -3.19
CA GLN A 11 13.54 42.77 -2.47
C GLN A 11 13.22 42.49 -1.00
N LEU A 12 12.47 43.39 -0.34
CA LEU A 12 12.04 43.21 1.04
C LEU A 12 11.17 41.95 1.21
N ARG A 13 10.20 41.74 0.31
CA ARG A 13 9.37 40.53 0.28
C ARG A 13 10.20 39.26 0.13
N LYS A 14 11.25 39.31 -0.71
CA LYS A 14 12.16 38.17 -0.92
C LYS A 14 12.98 37.88 0.34
N GLY A 15 13.51 38.91 1.00
CA GLY A 15 14.26 38.79 2.25
C GLY A 15 13.42 38.27 3.41
N LEU A 16 12.15 38.69 3.50
CA LEU A 16 11.22 38.27 4.55
C LEU A 16 10.50 36.93 4.27
N SER A 17 10.83 36.23 3.18
CA SER A 17 10.16 34.98 2.76
C SER A 17 10.20 33.82 3.78
N GLY A 18 10.97 33.94 4.87
CA GLY A 18 11.01 33.00 6.00
C GLY A 18 9.94 33.21 7.08
N LEU A 19 9.16 34.30 7.00
CA LEU A 19 8.15 34.69 7.99
C LEU A 19 6.73 34.26 7.57
N PRO A 20 5.75 34.27 8.50
CA PRO A 20 4.33 34.11 8.16
C PRO A 20 3.89 35.14 7.11
N GLN A 21 3.01 34.74 6.17
CA GLN A 21 2.55 35.63 5.09
C GLN A 21 1.90 36.91 5.64
N ASP A 22 1.13 36.80 6.72
CA ASP A 22 0.46 37.94 7.36
C ASP A 22 1.48 38.96 7.88
N ASP A 23 2.55 38.49 8.54
CA ASP A 23 3.63 39.34 9.04
C ASP A 23 4.42 39.97 7.86
N ILE A 24 4.60 39.26 6.73
CA ILE A 24 5.26 39.81 5.53
C ILE A 24 4.43 40.95 4.93
N GLU A 25 3.12 40.76 4.79
CA GLU A 25 2.21 41.74 4.20
C GLU A 25 2.10 42.99 5.08
N GLU A 26 1.97 42.82 6.40
CA GLU A 26 1.97 43.93 7.36
C GLU A 26 3.24 44.77 7.26
N ARG A 27 4.42 44.13 7.19
CA ARG A 27 5.71 44.85 7.06
C ARG A 27 5.84 45.54 5.71
N LEU A 28 5.38 44.92 4.61
CA LEU A 28 5.39 45.56 3.29
C LEU A 28 4.49 46.79 3.25
N THR A 29 3.29 46.71 3.85
CA THR A 29 2.38 47.85 3.95
C THR A 29 3.00 48.98 4.76
N PHE A 30 3.55 48.69 5.95
CA PHE A 30 4.19 49.68 6.81
C PHE A 30 5.30 50.46 6.09
N TYR A 31 6.24 49.76 5.44
CA TYR A 31 7.30 50.44 4.70
C TYR A 31 6.79 51.14 3.44
N SER A 32 5.69 50.65 2.83
CA SER A 32 5.09 51.32 1.69
C SER A 32 4.42 52.64 2.07
N GLU A 33 3.75 52.70 3.23
CA GLU A 33 3.16 53.93 3.78
C GLU A 33 4.26 54.93 4.13
N MET A 34 5.36 54.48 4.77
CA MET A 34 6.51 55.35 5.04
C MET A 34 7.14 55.96 3.78
N ILE A 35 7.20 55.21 2.66
CA ILE A 35 7.68 55.74 1.38
C ILE A 35 6.68 56.76 0.83
N GLU A 36 5.39 56.47 0.92
CA GLU A 36 4.33 57.37 0.46
C GLU A 36 4.32 58.69 1.22
N ASP A 37 4.46 58.67 2.55
CA ASP A 37 4.55 59.89 3.38
C ASP A 37 5.71 60.79 2.92
N GLN A 38 6.87 60.20 2.62
CA GLN A 38 8.05 60.93 2.14
C GLN A 38 7.87 61.49 0.72
N MET A 39 7.13 60.79 -0.13
CA MET A 39 6.78 61.27 -1.46
C MET A 39 5.75 62.40 -1.40
N GLU A 40 4.80 62.35 -0.46
CA GLU A 40 3.83 63.42 -0.19
C GLU A 40 4.51 64.70 0.35
N GLU A 41 5.60 64.54 1.12
CA GLU A 41 6.49 65.64 1.53
C GLU A 41 7.31 66.25 0.37
N GLY A 42 7.19 65.71 -0.84
CA GLY A 42 7.80 66.25 -2.06
C GLY A 42 9.18 65.68 -2.40
N ARG A 43 9.61 64.59 -1.76
CA ARG A 43 10.84 63.88 -2.14
C ARG A 43 10.63 63.01 -3.38
N SER A 44 11.70 62.78 -4.14
CA SER A 44 11.64 61.79 -5.22
C SER A 44 11.54 60.38 -4.64
N GLU A 45 10.98 59.44 -5.40
CA GLU A 45 10.81 58.05 -4.99
C GLU A 45 12.15 57.42 -4.56
N GLU A 46 13.22 57.75 -5.27
CA GLU A 46 14.58 57.27 -4.99
C GLU A 46 15.15 57.83 -3.67
N GLU A 47 14.87 59.09 -3.38
CA GLU A 47 15.29 59.75 -2.14
C GLU A 47 14.50 59.22 -0.94
N ALA A 48 13.19 58.98 -1.12
CA ALA A 48 12.33 58.38 -0.11
C ALA A 48 12.80 56.96 0.27
N VAL A 49 13.10 56.12 -0.74
CA VAL A 49 13.64 54.76 -0.52
C VAL A 49 15.01 54.81 0.17
N SER A 50 15.89 55.74 -0.24
CA SER A 50 17.21 55.88 0.38
C SER A 50 17.16 56.38 1.83
N ALA A 51 16.12 57.12 2.22
CA ALA A 51 15.97 57.66 3.58
C ALA A 51 15.54 56.61 4.61
N ILE A 52 14.90 55.54 4.18
CA ILE A 52 14.36 54.48 5.05
C ILE A 52 15.45 53.49 5.48
N GLY A 53 16.46 53.26 4.65
CA GLY A 53 17.58 52.36 4.93
C GLY A 53 17.69 51.21 3.93
N SER A 54 18.70 50.35 4.12
CA SER A 54 18.92 49.22 3.22
C SER A 54 17.95 48.07 3.50
N VAL A 55 17.58 47.33 2.44
CA VAL A 55 16.69 46.17 2.57
C VAL A 55 17.28 45.12 3.52
N GLU A 56 18.60 44.93 3.47
CA GLU A 56 19.31 43.96 4.30
C GLU A 56 19.23 44.28 5.80
N GLU A 57 19.37 45.55 6.18
CA GLU A 57 19.25 46.00 7.58
C GLU A 57 17.84 45.80 8.10
N ILE A 58 16.84 46.15 7.28
CA ILE A 58 15.42 46.00 7.62
C ILE A 58 15.07 44.52 7.80
N VAL A 59 15.52 43.66 6.89
CA VAL A 59 15.30 42.20 6.99
C VAL A 59 15.96 41.65 8.26
N ALA A 60 17.20 42.06 8.55
CA ALA A 60 17.91 41.62 9.75
C ALA A 60 17.18 42.04 11.04
N GLN A 61 16.67 43.26 11.08
CA GLN A 61 15.90 43.78 12.22
C GLN A 61 14.58 43.03 12.40
N VAL A 62 13.79 42.86 11.34
CA VAL A 62 12.49 42.18 11.39
C VAL A 62 12.66 40.71 11.79
N VAL A 63 13.70 40.04 11.30
CA VAL A 63 14.00 38.65 11.68
C VAL A 63 14.44 38.56 13.15
N ALA A 64 15.23 39.53 13.65
CA ALA A 64 15.66 39.56 15.05
C ALA A 64 14.51 39.84 16.03
N GLU A 65 13.56 40.68 15.64
CA GLU A 65 12.38 41.01 16.45
C GLU A 65 11.31 39.90 16.45
N THR A 66 11.34 39.00 15.47
CA THR A 66 10.34 37.93 15.36
C THR A 66 10.66 36.77 16.30
N PRO A 67 9.74 36.36 17.20
CA PRO A 67 9.92 35.19 18.04
C PRO A 67 10.13 33.92 17.21
N LEU A 68 11.22 33.18 17.48
CA LEU A 68 11.53 31.90 16.83
C LEU A 68 10.36 30.89 16.86
N MET A 69 9.49 31.00 17.85
CA MET A 69 8.30 30.16 17.99
C MET A 69 7.25 30.41 16.88
N LYS A 70 7.12 31.64 16.36
CA LYS A 70 6.27 31.95 15.21
C LYS A 70 6.85 31.37 13.91
N ILE A 71 8.18 31.50 13.74
CA ILE A 71 8.91 30.97 12.59
C ILE A 71 8.84 29.43 12.55
N ALA A 72 9.01 28.79 13.70
CA ALA A 72 8.86 27.34 13.84
C ALA A 72 7.43 26.88 13.53
N LYS A 73 6.42 27.59 14.04
CA LYS A 73 5.01 27.25 13.81
C LYS A 73 4.62 27.30 12.34
N GLU A 74 5.15 28.28 11.58
CA GLU A 74 4.91 28.37 10.13
C GLU A 74 5.69 27.31 9.34
N ARG A 75 6.94 27.00 9.73
CA ARG A 75 7.70 25.87 9.16
C ARG A 75 7.03 24.52 9.41
N THR A 76 6.23 24.41 10.48
CA THR A 76 5.47 23.21 10.83
C THR A 76 4.01 23.24 10.38
N LYS A 77 3.49 24.35 9.84
CA LYS A 77 2.21 24.28 9.14
C LYS A 77 2.45 23.42 7.91
N PRO A 78 1.92 22.19 7.85
CA PRO A 78 1.98 21.47 6.59
C PRO A 78 1.20 22.35 5.61
N LYS A 79 1.87 22.70 4.51
CA LYS A 79 1.25 23.33 3.34
C LYS A 79 0.30 22.28 2.74
N GLN A 80 -0.80 21.98 3.44
CA GLN A 80 -1.87 21.11 2.99
C GLN A 80 -2.66 21.89 1.94
N ARG A 81 -2.02 22.00 0.78
CA ARG A 81 -2.62 22.43 -0.47
C ARG A 81 -3.23 21.24 -1.22
N LEU A 82 -3.56 20.16 -0.50
CA LEU A 82 -4.40 19.10 -1.04
C LEU A 82 -5.84 19.56 -0.90
N ARG A 83 -6.44 19.86 -2.05
CA ARG A 83 -7.88 20.16 -2.22
C ARG A 83 -8.68 19.27 -1.27
N GLY A 84 -9.48 19.88 -0.38
CA GLY A 84 -10.34 19.13 0.55
C GLY A 84 -11.23 18.08 -0.15
N GLY A 85 -11.54 18.28 -1.44
CA GLY A 85 -12.23 17.28 -2.26
C GLY A 85 -11.45 15.98 -2.49
N GLU A 86 -10.12 16.01 -2.54
CA GLU A 86 -9.28 14.82 -2.76
C GLU A 86 -9.10 14.03 -1.45
N ILE A 87 -9.02 14.72 -0.31
CA ILE A 87 -9.04 14.08 1.01
C ILE A 87 -10.42 13.47 1.28
N VAL A 88 -11.52 14.13 0.90
CA VAL A 88 -12.87 13.53 0.98
C VAL A 88 -13.01 12.35 0.03
N LEU A 89 -12.47 12.41 -1.19
CA LEU A 89 -12.43 11.26 -2.10
C LEU A 89 -11.59 10.11 -1.54
N LEU A 90 -10.52 10.40 -0.81
CA LEU A 90 -9.66 9.41 -0.18
C LEU A 90 -10.28 8.84 1.10
N VAL A 91 -11.06 9.64 1.84
CA VAL A 91 -11.80 9.25 3.05
C VAL A 91 -13.10 8.52 2.73
N LEU A 92 -13.78 8.82 1.61
CA LEU A 92 -14.86 7.97 1.07
C LEU A 92 -14.30 6.76 0.33
N GLY A 93 -13.13 6.92 -0.29
CA GLY A 93 -12.37 5.84 -0.90
C GLY A 93 -11.93 4.83 0.13
N SER A 94 -11.43 5.24 1.30
CA SER A 94 -10.88 4.33 2.32
C SER A 94 -11.88 3.26 2.79
N PRO A 95 -13.16 3.55 3.10
CA PRO A 95 -14.19 2.54 3.36
C PRO A 95 -14.42 1.62 2.18
N VAL A 96 -14.44 2.15 0.95
CA VAL A 96 -14.68 1.38 -0.27
C VAL A 96 -13.50 0.44 -0.57
N TRP A 97 -12.26 0.94 -0.46
CA TRP A 97 -11.04 0.16 -0.64
C TRP A 97 -10.86 -0.88 0.47
N LEU A 98 -11.25 -0.55 1.71
CA LEU A 98 -11.27 -1.51 2.82
C LEU A 98 -12.30 -2.62 2.56
N SER A 99 -13.53 -2.26 2.17
CA SER A 99 -14.59 -3.22 1.85
C SER A 99 -14.21 -4.10 0.64
N LEU A 100 -13.61 -3.50 -0.38
CA LEU A 100 -13.09 -4.20 -1.56
C LEU A 100 -11.91 -5.13 -1.20
N GLY A 101 -11.03 -4.70 -0.29
CA GLY A 101 -9.94 -5.51 0.23
C GLY A 101 -10.44 -6.73 0.99
N ILE A 102 -11.44 -6.56 1.86
CA ILE A 102 -12.09 -7.66 2.58
C ILE A 102 -12.77 -8.62 1.60
N ALA A 103 -13.50 -8.10 0.60
CA ALA A 103 -14.13 -8.92 -0.43
C ALA A 103 -13.09 -9.72 -1.24
N ALA A 104 -12.00 -9.08 -1.68
CA ALA A 104 -10.93 -9.76 -2.40
C ALA A 104 -10.26 -10.84 -1.54
N PHE A 105 -10.03 -10.57 -0.25
CA PHE A 105 -9.50 -11.55 0.69
C PHE A 105 -10.46 -12.73 0.88
N ALA A 106 -11.75 -12.47 1.02
CA ALA A 106 -12.77 -13.52 1.13
C ALA A 106 -12.82 -14.40 -0.12
N VAL A 107 -12.71 -13.82 -1.32
CA VAL A 107 -12.65 -14.58 -2.59
C VAL A 107 -11.39 -15.45 -2.65
N MET A 108 -10.23 -14.88 -2.31
CA MET A 108 -8.97 -15.65 -2.26
C MET A 108 -9.04 -16.80 -1.24
N LEU A 109 -9.61 -16.54 -0.06
CA LEU A 109 -9.82 -17.56 0.97
C LEU A 109 -10.78 -18.64 0.49
N SER A 110 -11.89 -18.27 -0.16
CA SER A 110 -12.85 -19.22 -0.73
C SER A 110 -12.20 -20.12 -1.78
N LEU A 111 -11.37 -19.55 -2.67
CA LEU A 111 -10.62 -20.33 -3.66
C LEU A 111 -9.61 -21.26 -2.99
N TYR A 112 -8.91 -20.78 -1.95
CA TYR A 112 -7.98 -21.58 -1.18
C TYR A 112 -8.67 -22.77 -0.49
N LEU A 113 -9.78 -22.53 0.20
CA LEU A 113 -10.58 -23.57 0.84
C LEU A 113 -11.15 -24.57 -0.17
N SER A 114 -11.60 -24.09 -1.34
CA SER A 114 -12.07 -24.96 -2.43
C SER A 114 -10.95 -25.89 -2.93
N LEU A 115 -9.74 -25.37 -3.12
CA LEU A 115 -8.57 -26.18 -3.49
C LEU A 115 -8.27 -27.25 -2.43
N TRP A 116 -8.31 -26.88 -1.15
CA TRP A 116 -8.13 -27.84 -0.05
C TRP A 116 -9.25 -28.87 0.02
N ALA A 117 -10.50 -28.47 -0.19
CA ALA A 117 -11.65 -29.37 -0.21
C ALA A 117 -11.52 -30.41 -1.33
N VAL A 118 -11.05 -30.01 -2.50
CA VAL A 118 -10.76 -30.94 -3.62
C VAL A 118 -9.64 -31.90 -3.25
N ILE A 119 -8.56 -31.44 -2.59
CA ILE A 119 -7.48 -32.33 -2.13
C ILE A 119 -8.02 -33.34 -1.12
N ILE A 120 -8.78 -32.88 -0.12
CA ILE A 120 -9.37 -33.74 0.92
C ILE A 120 -10.33 -34.76 0.31
N SER A 121 -11.19 -34.34 -0.63
CA SER A 121 -12.14 -35.26 -1.28
C SER A 121 -11.40 -36.31 -2.10
N LEU A 122 -10.31 -35.96 -2.77
CA LEU A 122 -9.45 -36.90 -3.50
C LEU A 122 -8.81 -37.94 -2.56
N TRP A 123 -8.34 -37.50 -1.39
CA TRP A 123 -7.84 -38.41 -0.34
C TRP A 123 -8.95 -39.30 0.24
N SER A 124 -10.16 -38.77 0.43
CA SER A 124 -11.33 -39.54 0.89
C SER A 124 -11.71 -40.65 -0.10
N VAL A 125 -11.68 -40.34 -1.41
CA VAL A 125 -11.90 -41.32 -2.47
C VAL A 125 -10.81 -42.40 -2.42
N PHE A 126 -9.54 -42.02 -2.23
CA PHE A 126 -8.45 -42.99 -2.08
C PHE A 126 -8.67 -43.94 -0.90
N VAL A 127 -9.01 -43.42 0.28
CA VAL A 127 -9.33 -44.24 1.47
C VAL A 127 -10.50 -45.18 1.19
N SER A 128 -11.54 -44.68 0.52
CA SER A 128 -12.72 -45.49 0.18
C SER A 128 -12.39 -46.61 -0.81
N LEU A 129 -11.58 -46.34 -1.84
CA LEU A 129 -11.12 -47.36 -2.79
C LEU A 129 -10.21 -48.39 -2.12
N ALA A 130 -9.32 -47.95 -1.22
CA ALA A 130 -8.46 -48.85 -0.46
C ALA A 130 -9.28 -49.78 0.45
N ALA A 131 -10.26 -49.23 1.17
CA ALA A 131 -11.18 -50.01 1.99
C ALA A 131 -12.02 -50.99 1.14
N CYS A 132 -12.49 -50.55 -0.04
CA CYS A 132 -13.22 -51.40 -0.98
C CYS A 132 -12.34 -52.56 -1.51
N SER A 133 -11.06 -52.29 -1.82
CA SER A 133 -10.12 -53.33 -2.26
C SER A 133 -9.92 -54.40 -1.19
N VAL A 134 -9.75 -54.01 0.08
CA VAL A 134 -9.64 -54.98 1.20
C VAL A 134 -10.95 -55.72 1.42
N GLY A 135 -12.09 -55.02 1.38
CA GLY A 135 -13.41 -55.62 1.58
C GLY A 135 -13.78 -56.64 0.50
N THR A 136 -13.45 -56.35 -0.76
CA THR A 136 -13.69 -57.27 -1.89
C THR A 136 -12.80 -58.51 -1.85
N VAL A 137 -11.58 -58.42 -1.33
CA VAL A 137 -10.72 -59.59 -1.11
C VAL A 137 -11.28 -60.50 -0.02
N LEU A 138 -11.71 -59.93 1.12
CA LEU A 138 -12.32 -60.70 2.21
C LEU A 138 -13.64 -61.35 1.77
N ALA A 139 -14.51 -60.57 1.11
CA ALA A 139 -15.78 -61.08 0.57
C ALA A 139 -15.54 -62.16 -0.50
N GLY A 140 -14.53 -61.99 -1.35
CA GLY A 140 -14.14 -62.97 -2.36
C GLY A 140 -13.74 -64.33 -1.76
N ILE A 141 -12.98 -64.33 -0.66
CA ILE A 141 -12.60 -65.55 0.06
C ILE A 141 -13.83 -66.25 0.67
N VAL A 142 -14.74 -65.47 1.27
CA VAL A 142 -15.98 -66.01 1.88
C VAL A 142 -16.90 -66.61 0.80
N PHE A 143 -17.10 -65.92 -0.32
CA PHE A 143 -17.92 -66.43 -1.44
C PHE A 143 -17.30 -67.64 -2.14
N ALA A 144 -15.97 -67.73 -2.19
CA ALA A 144 -15.27 -68.90 -2.70
C ALA A 144 -15.46 -70.12 -1.78
N ALA A 145 -15.44 -69.93 -0.45
CA ALA A 145 -15.72 -70.99 0.53
C ALA A 145 -17.21 -71.41 0.55
N GLY A 146 -18.13 -70.50 0.23
CA GLY A 146 -19.59 -70.74 0.19
C GLY A 146 -20.12 -71.45 -1.07
N GLY A 147 -19.26 -71.88 -1.99
CA GLY A 147 -19.64 -72.69 -3.16
C GLY A 147 -19.95 -71.91 -4.44
N SER A 148 -19.93 -70.58 -4.42
CA SER A 148 -20.11 -69.75 -5.62
C SER A 148 -18.77 -69.18 -6.11
N GLY A 149 -17.97 -70.01 -6.77
CA GLY A 149 -16.63 -69.64 -7.25
C GLY A 149 -16.62 -68.50 -8.28
N ALA A 150 -17.64 -68.39 -9.12
CA ALA A 150 -17.77 -67.31 -10.10
C ALA A 150 -17.90 -65.93 -9.43
N SER A 151 -18.70 -65.85 -8.35
CA SER A 151 -18.90 -64.63 -7.57
C SER A 151 -17.61 -64.20 -6.86
N GLY A 152 -16.87 -65.16 -6.30
CA GLY A 152 -15.57 -64.92 -5.67
C GLY A 152 -14.53 -64.37 -6.65
N LEU A 153 -14.44 -64.95 -7.85
CA LEU A 153 -13.54 -64.48 -8.91
C LEU A 153 -13.90 -63.06 -9.37
N ALA A 154 -15.19 -62.76 -9.53
CA ALA A 154 -15.66 -61.42 -9.89
C ALA A 154 -15.31 -60.36 -8.82
N MET A 155 -15.42 -60.71 -7.53
CA MET A 155 -15.04 -59.79 -6.45
C MET A 155 -13.54 -59.55 -6.39
N LEU A 156 -12.71 -60.58 -6.63
CA LEU A 156 -11.25 -60.40 -6.70
C LEU A 156 -10.84 -59.52 -7.89
N ALA A 157 -11.48 -59.70 -9.06
CA ALA A 157 -11.26 -58.84 -10.22
C ALA A 157 -11.65 -57.39 -9.92
N ALA A 158 -12.80 -57.16 -9.28
CA ALA A 158 -13.23 -55.83 -8.84
C ALA A 158 -12.25 -55.18 -7.84
N GLY A 159 -11.69 -55.97 -6.92
CA GLY A 159 -10.68 -55.53 -5.95
C GLY A 159 -9.37 -55.09 -6.60
N ILE A 160 -8.90 -55.80 -7.64
CA ILE A 160 -7.71 -55.43 -8.42
C ILE A 160 -7.96 -54.15 -9.23
N VAL A 161 -9.14 -54.00 -9.84
CA VAL A 161 -9.52 -52.78 -10.57
C VAL A 161 -9.59 -51.58 -9.63
N CYS A 162 -10.17 -51.73 -8.43
CA CYS A 162 -10.19 -50.68 -7.42
C CYS A 162 -8.77 -50.31 -6.93
N ALA A 163 -7.89 -51.29 -6.74
CA ALA A 163 -6.50 -51.05 -6.36
C ALA A 163 -5.73 -50.28 -7.45
N GLY A 164 -5.93 -50.65 -8.73
CA GLY A 164 -5.32 -49.96 -9.88
C GLY A 164 -5.78 -48.51 -10.00
N LEU A 165 -7.08 -48.26 -9.85
CA LEU A 165 -7.64 -46.91 -9.83
C LEU A 165 -7.09 -46.09 -8.66
N ALA A 166 -6.94 -46.67 -7.47
CA ALA A 166 -6.39 -45.99 -6.30
C ALA A 166 -4.95 -45.50 -6.54
N ILE A 167 -4.10 -46.32 -7.15
CA ILE A 167 -2.70 -45.97 -7.46
C ILE A 167 -2.63 -44.85 -8.51
N PHE A 168 -3.45 -44.93 -9.56
CA PHE A 168 -3.50 -43.89 -10.58
C PHE A 168 -3.94 -42.55 -9.99
N MET A 169 -4.97 -42.57 -9.14
CA MET A 169 -5.50 -41.38 -8.48
C MET A 169 -4.50 -40.80 -7.47
N PHE A 170 -3.71 -41.63 -6.80
CA PHE A 170 -2.64 -41.20 -5.89
C PHE A 170 -1.57 -40.34 -6.60
N TYR A 171 -1.16 -40.72 -7.82
CA TYR A 171 -0.24 -39.89 -8.61
C TYR A 171 -0.86 -38.56 -9.03
N GLY A 172 -2.15 -38.55 -9.40
CA GLY A 172 -2.91 -37.33 -9.67
C GLY A 172 -2.98 -36.41 -8.45
N CYS A 173 -3.28 -36.97 -7.26
CA CYS A 173 -3.29 -36.24 -5.99
C CYS A 173 -1.93 -35.62 -5.67
N LYS A 174 -0.84 -36.39 -5.86
CA LYS A 174 0.53 -35.94 -5.58
C LYS A 174 0.95 -34.81 -6.52
N ALA A 175 0.57 -34.89 -7.80
CA ALA A 175 0.81 -33.82 -8.76
C ALA A 175 0.02 -32.55 -8.41
N ALA A 176 -1.26 -32.67 -8.06
CA ALA A 176 -2.09 -31.55 -7.65
C ALA A 176 -1.56 -30.86 -6.38
N THR A 177 -1.15 -31.65 -5.38
CA THR A 177 -0.59 -31.15 -4.12
C THR A 177 0.77 -30.47 -4.32
N ASN A 178 1.63 -31.03 -5.17
CA ASN A 178 2.89 -30.38 -5.52
C ASN A 178 2.65 -29.08 -6.31
N GLY A 179 1.63 -29.05 -7.18
CA GLY A 179 1.23 -27.86 -7.92
C GLY A 179 0.78 -26.71 -7.01
N THR A 180 -0.08 -27.00 -6.03
CA THR A 180 -0.52 -25.99 -5.03
C THR A 180 0.64 -25.53 -4.15
N LEU A 181 1.51 -26.44 -3.69
CA LEU A 181 2.70 -26.07 -2.90
C LEU A 181 3.71 -25.24 -3.70
N LEU A 182 3.90 -25.52 -4.99
CA LEU A 182 4.75 -24.69 -5.87
C LEU A 182 4.17 -23.29 -6.04
N LEU A 183 2.86 -23.18 -6.21
CA LEU A 183 2.16 -21.89 -6.31
C LEU A 183 2.26 -21.09 -5.01
N THR A 184 2.24 -21.74 -3.84
CA THR A 184 2.43 -21.06 -2.54
C THR A 184 3.89 -20.67 -2.30
N LYS A 185 4.86 -21.51 -2.69
CA LYS A 185 6.28 -21.23 -2.46
C LYS A 185 6.84 -20.12 -3.36
N LYS A 186 6.37 -20.01 -4.61
CA LYS A 186 6.84 -19.00 -5.58
C LYS A 186 6.71 -17.53 -5.11
N PRO A 187 5.55 -17.06 -4.61
CA PRO A 187 5.43 -15.69 -4.12
C PRO A 187 6.25 -15.47 -2.85
N ALA A 188 6.32 -16.46 -1.95
CA ALA A 188 7.11 -16.37 -0.73
C ALA A 188 8.62 -16.24 -1.02
N THR A 189 9.15 -17.02 -1.97
CA THR A 189 10.55 -16.89 -2.38
C THR A 189 10.81 -15.62 -3.18
N TRP A 190 9.87 -15.17 -4.01
CA TRP A 190 9.98 -13.91 -4.75
C TRP A 190 10.01 -12.68 -3.82
N ILE A 191 9.21 -12.69 -2.75
CA ILE A 191 9.24 -11.64 -1.72
C ILE A 191 10.57 -11.69 -0.97
N LYS A 192 11.04 -12.89 -0.60
CA LYS A 192 12.31 -13.07 0.12
C LYS A 192 13.51 -12.62 -0.71
N THR A 193 13.55 -12.91 -2.01
CA THR A 193 14.65 -12.45 -2.89
C THR A 193 14.59 -10.93 -3.14
N ARG A 194 13.40 -10.33 -3.22
CA ARG A 194 13.24 -8.87 -3.35
C ARG A 194 13.68 -8.10 -2.10
N PHE A 195 13.46 -8.65 -0.91
CA PHE A 195 13.87 -8.02 0.35
C PHE A 195 15.36 -8.21 0.64
N ILE A 196 15.86 -9.45 0.55
CA ILE A 196 17.26 -9.75 0.86
C ILE A 196 18.21 -9.24 -0.23
N GLY A 197 17.78 -9.18 -1.49
CA GLY A 197 18.57 -8.61 -2.57
C GLY A 197 18.79 -7.09 -2.47
N LYS A 198 18.07 -6.40 -1.57
CA LYS A 198 18.25 -4.97 -1.31
C LYS A 198 19.23 -4.64 -0.18
N GLU A 199 19.60 -5.60 0.66
CA GLU A 199 20.58 -5.38 1.75
C GLU A 199 22.04 -5.61 1.30
N VAL A 200 22.27 -6.13 0.08
CA VAL A 200 23.61 -6.47 -0.43
C VAL A 200 24.05 -5.55 -1.59
N ALA A 201 23.34 -4.45 -1.84
CA ALA A 201 23.66 -3.48 -2.90
C ALA A 201 23.82 -2.06 -2.34
#